data_AF-A0A705X088-F1
#
_entry.id   AF-A0A705X088-F1
#
_cell.length_a   1.000
_cell.length_b   1.000
_cell.length_c   1.000
_cell.angle_alpha   90.00
_cell.angle_beta   90.00
_cell.angle_gamma   90.00
#
_symmetry.space_group_name_H-M   'P 1'
#
loop_
_entity.id
_entity.type
_entity.pdbx_description
1 polymer ?
#
loop_
_entity_poly.entity_id
_entity_poly.type
_entity_poly.pdbx_seq_one_letter_code
_entity_poly.pdbx_strand_id
1 'polypeptide(L)'
;MFTSVAQANAAVIEQIRRARPHWLDVKPASSLISVLNQGKTLLHAGPPMRWQEMTGPMKGACIGACLFEGWAKDEMSALALLEQGKVNFIPCHHVNAVGPMGGITSASMPMLVVENITDGNRAYCNLNEGIGKVMRFGAYGEDVQQRLRWMRDVLMPVLSAALGRLERGLDLTAMMAQGITMGDEFHQRNIASSALLMRTLAPHIARLEHDKQQIAEVMDFLSVTDQFFLNLAMAYCKAAMDAGAQIRAGSIVTAMTRNGDMFGIRVSGLGDRWFTAPVNTPQGLFFTGFSQDQANPDMGDSAITETFGIGGAAMIAAPGVTRFVGAGGMEAA
;
A
#
# COMPACT_ATOMS: atom_id res chain seq x y z
N MET A 1 -24.73 10.55 -21.94
CA MET A 1 -25.20 9.57 -20.94
C MET A 1 -25.15 8.19 -21.57
N PHE A 2 -24.70 7.17 -20.84
CA PHE A 2 -24.70 5.79 -21.34
C PHE A 2 -26.12 5.25 -21.47
N THR A 3 -26.42 4.47 -22.50
CA THR A 3 -27.78 3.92 -22.74
C THR A 3 -27.97 2.53 -22.13
N SER A 4 -26.92 1.93 -21.56
CA SER A 4 -26.99 0.66 -20.82
C SER A 4 -25.83 0.52 -19.83
N VAL A 5 -25.98 -0.39 -18.86
CA VAL A 5 -24.90 -0.76 -17.92
C VAL A 5 -23.69 -1.32 -18.68
N ALA A 6 -23.91 -2.09 -19.76
CA ALA A 6 -22.82 -2.64 -20.55
C ALA A 6 -21.96 -1.54 -21.23
N GLN A 7 -22.59 -0.51 -21.78
CA GLN A 7 -21.86 0.63 -22.34
C GLN A 7 -21.08 1.41 -21.27
N ALA A 8 -21.70 1.62 -20.10
CA ALA A 8 -21.02 2.27 -18.98
C ALA A 8 -19.81 1.46 -18.51
N ASN A 9 -19.95 0.13 -18.38
CA ASN A 9 -18.87 -0.76 -17.99
C ASN A 9 -17.73 -0.75 -19.00
N ALA A 10 -18.03 -0.76 -20.30
CA ALA A 10 -17.02 -0.66 -21.35
C ALA A 10 -16.21 0.64 -21.24
N ALA A 11 -16.88 1.77 -20.94
CA ALA A 11 -16.20 3.04 -20.72
C ALA A 11 -15.32 3.05 -19.46
N VAL A 12 -15.79 2.47 -18.35
CA VAL A 12 -14.98 2.31 -17.12
C VAL A 12 -13.74 1.48 -17.39
N ILE A 13 -13.88 0.32 -18.03
CA ILE A 13 -12.77 -0.57 -18.36
C ILE A 13 -11.78 0.12 -19.30
N GLU A 14 -12.26 0.81 -20.32
CA GLU A 14 -11.38 1.54 -21.25
C GLU A 14 -10.60 2.64 -20.53
N GLN A 15 -11.21 3.36 -19.58
CA GLN A 15 -10.51 4.36 -18.79
C GLN A 15 -9.40 3.72 -17.93
N ILE A 16 -9.68 2.59 -17.28
CA ILE A 16 -8.67 1.85 -16.49
C ILE A 16 -7.50 1.42 -17.39
N ARG A 17 -7.77 0.91 -18.60
CA ARG A 17 -6.73 0.43 -19.54
C ARG A 17 -5.86 1.56 -20.11
N ARG A 18 -6.39 2.78 -20.18
CA ARG A 18 -5.67 3.98 -20.65
C ARG A 18 -4.78 4.61 -19.60
N ALA A 19 -5.00 4.31 -18.32
CA ALA A 19 -4.18 4.85 -17.25
C ALA A 19 -2.70 4.52 -17.47
N ARG A 20 -1.83 5.50 -17.23
CA ARG A 20 -0.37 5.35 -17.26
C ARG A 20 0.24 5.87 -15.96
N PRO A 21 0.06 5.18 -14.82
CA PRO A 21 0.65 5.61 -13.56
C PRO A 21 2.19 5.63 -13.61
N HIS A 22 2.78 6.76 -13.22
CA HIS A 22 4.23 6.96 -13.08
C HIS A 22 4.56 7.27 -11.62
N TRP A 23 5.66 6.71 -11.11
CA TRP A 23 6.18 7.08 -9.80
C TRP A 23 7.00 8.35 -9.93
N LEU A 24 6.47 9.45 -9.38
CA LEU A 24 7.05 10.78 -9.55
C LEU A 24 7.98 11.18 -8.40
N ASP A 25 7.62 10.83 -7.17
CA ASP A 25 8.31 11.35 -5.99
C ASP A 25 8.06 10.50 -4.74
N VAL A 26 8.78 10.81 -3.66
CA VAL A 26 8.47 10.39 -2.30
C VAL A 26 8.45 11.63 -1.41
N LYS A 27 7.35 11.85 -0.70
CA LYS A 27 7.18 13.05 0.14
C LYS A 27 6.57 12.71 1.50
N PRO A 28 6.74 13.57 2.52
CA PRO A 28 6.03 13.38 3.79
C PRO A 28 4.52 13.49 3.57
N ALA A 29 3.76 12.62 4.23
CA ALA A 29 2.31 12.51 4.05
C ALA A 29 1.57 13.84 4.28
N SER A 30 2.02 14.63 5.26
CA SER A 30 1.54 16.00 5.57
C SER A 30 1.54 16.96 4.38
N SER A 31 2.52 16.81 3.47
CA SER A 31 2.62 17.66 2.27
C SER A 31 1.69 17.22 1.13
N LEU A 32 1.14 16.01 1.20
CA LEU A 32 0.32 15.39 0.17
C LEU A 32 -1.16 15.34 0.54
N ILE A 33 -1.44 15.10 1.82
CA ILE A 33 -2.75 14.80 2.35
C ILE A 33 -3.05 15.79 3.49
N SER A 34 -3.74 16.88 3.15
CA SER A 34 -3.95 18.02 4.05
C SER A 34 -4.70 17.66 5.33
N VAL A 35 -5.54 16.63 5.32
CA VAL A 35 -6.28 16.19 6.51
C VAL A 35 -5.38 15.62 7.60
N LEU A 36 -4.17 15.13 7.26
CA LEU A 36 -3.19 14.70 8.25
C LEU A 36 -2.63 15.86 9.09
N ASN A 37 -2.78 17.10 8.61
CA ASN A 37 -2.35 18.29 9.34
C ASN A 37 -3.42 18.78 10.34
N GLN A 38 -4.58 18.12 10.41
CA GLN A 38 -5.68 18.48 11.29
C GLN A 38 -5.60 17.65 12.58
N GLY A 39 -5.00 18.23 13.62
CA GLY A 39 -4.86 17.57 14.92
C GLY A 39 -4.04 16.29 14.86
N LYS A 40 -4.41 15.29 15.67
CA LYS A 40 -3.82 13.95 15.62
C LYS A 40 -4.67 13.09 14.69
N THR A 41 -4.25 12.93 13.45
CA THR A 41 -4.97 12.13 12.45
C THR A 41 -4.07 11.01 11.94
N LEU A 42 -4.63 9.79 11.88
CA LEU A 42 -4.00 8.63 11.27
C LEU A 42 -4.86 8.14 10.11
N LEU A 43 -4.21 7.77 9.01
CA LEU A 43 -4.88 7.00 7.97
C LEU A 43 -4.94 5.53 8.36
N HIS A 44 -5.86 4.76 7.79
CA HIS A 44 -5.91 3.30 7.95
C HIS A 44 -6.46 2.61 6.70
N ALA A 45 -6.12 1.33 6.53
CA ALA A 45 -6.70 0.51 5.48
C ALA A 45 -8.18 0.19 5.74
N GLY A 46 -8.93 -0.19 4.70
CA GLY A 46 -10.31 -0.65 4.80
C GLY A 46 -11.38 0.46 4.80
N PRO A 47 -12.67 0.10 4.91
CA PRO A 47 -13.77 1.05 5.08
C PRO A 47 -13.68 1.78 6.45
N PRO A 48 -14.46 2.86 6.68
CA PRO A 48 -14.48 3.61 7.94
C PRO A 48 -14.58 2.71 9.16
N MET A 49 -13.76 2.99 10.17
CA MET A 49 -13.61 2.17 11.37
C MET A 49 -13.31 3.03 12.60
N ARG A 50 -13.73 2.56 13.77
CA ARG A 50 -13.39 3.14 15.08
C ARG A 50 -12.26 2.35 15.75
N TRP A 51 -11.56 3.00 16.67
CA TRP A 51 -10.49 2.39 17.48
C TRP A 51 -10.88 1.05 18.12
N GLN A 52 -12.10 0.93 18.64
CA GLN A 52 -12.56 -0.25 19.36
C GLN A 52 -12.65 -1.50 18.46
N GLU A 53 -12.92 -1.29 17.17
CA GLU A 53 -13.08 -2.33 16.15
C GLU A 53 -11.73 -2.77 15.56
N MET A 54 -10.66 -2.00 15.78
CA MET A 54 -9.33 -2.33 15.27
C MET A 54 -8.78 -3.63 15.87
N THR A 55 -8.17 -4.45 15.02
CA THR A 55 -7.47 -5.68 15.42
C THR A 55 -6.18 -5.37 16.17
N GLY A 56 -5.62 -6.37 16.87
CA GLY A 56 -4.35 -6.25 17.60
C GLY A 56 -3.22 -5.61 16.77
N PRO A 57 -2.93 -6.12 15.56
CA PRO A 57 -1.93 -5.53 14.66
C PRO A 57 -2.20 -4.05 14.32
N MET A 58 -3.44 -3.66 14.04
CA MET A 58 -3.76 -2.24 13.78
C MET A 58 -3.56 -1.38 15.02
N LYS A 59 -3.97 -1.88 16.19
CA LYS A 59 -3.78 -1.17 17.47
C LYS A 59 -2.30 -0.94 17.76
N GLY A 60 -1.47 -1.96 17.59
CA GLY A 60 -0.02 -1.85 17.71
C GLY A 60 0.57 -0.84 16.72
N ALA A 61 0.10 -0.83 15.47
CA ALA A 61 0.56 0.13 14.46
C ALA A 61 0.16 1.58 14.83
N CYS A 62 -1.03 1.80 15.38
CA CYS A 62 -1.46 3.11 15.86
C CYS A 62 -0.62 3.61 17.05
N ILE A 63 -0.29 2.72 17.99
CA ILE A 63 0.64 3.02 19.08
C ILE A 63 2.00 3.42 18.49
N GLY A 64 2.51 2.62 17.56
CA GLY A 64 3.77 2.91 16.85
C GLY A 64 3.78 4.27 16.17
N ALA A 65 2.68 4.64 15.50
CA ALA A 65 2.53 5.96 14.87
C ALA A 65 2.47 7.10 15.90
N CYS A 66 1.79 6.91 17.04
CA CYS A 66 1.75 7.91 18.12
C CYS A 66 3.13 8.17 18.72
N LEU A 67 3.95 7.12 18.87
CA LEU A 67 5.33 7.23 19.34
C LEU A 67 6.21 7.92 18.29
N PHE A 68 6.07 7.53 17.02
CA PHE A 68 6.84 8.09 15.92
C PHE A 68 6.62 9.60 15.74
N GLU A 69 5.36 10.05 15.84
CA GLU A 69 5.00 11.48 15.78
C GLU A 69 5.28 12.24 17.08
N GLY A 70 5.76 11.57 18.14
CA GLY A 70 6.00 12.19 19.44
C GLY A 70 4.72 12.68 20.14
N TRP A 71 3.55 12.14 19.78
CA TRP A 71 2.28 12.45 20.45
C TRP A 71 2.22 11.84 21.86
N ALA A 72 2.94 10.74 22.05
CA ALA A 72 3.08 10.01 23.30
C ALA A 72 4.56 9.71 23.58
N LYS A 73 4.90 9.53 24.86
CA LYS A 73 6.28 9.22 25.28
C LYS A 73 6.52 7.72 25.43
N ASP A 74 5.43 6.97 25.63
CA ASP A 74 5.44 5.54 25.91
C ASP A 74 4.11 4.90 25.47
N GLU A 75 4.05 3.57 25.51
CA GLU A 75 2.87 2.80 25.13
C GLU A 75 1.63 3.20 25.94
N MET A 76 1.78 3.40 27.25
CA MET A 76 0.68 3.73 28.15
C MET A 76 0.04 5.08 27.79
N SER A 77 0.86 6.12 27.53
CA SER A 77 0.36 7.43 27.11
C SER A 77 -0.20 7.41 25.69
N ALA A 78 0.34 6.57 24.79
CA ALA A 78 -0.22 6.38 23.45
C ALA A 78 -1.60 5.72 23.51
N LEU A 79 -1.74 4.65 24.29
CA LEU A 79 -2.99 3.94 24.49
C LEU A 79 -4.06 4.85 25.08
N ALA A 80 -3.71 5.66 26.09
CA ALA A 80 -4.63 6.62 26.68
C ALA A 80 -5.15 7.65 25.66
N LEU A 81 -4.31 8.13 24.72
CA LEU A 81 -4.76 9.04 23.66
C LEU A 81 -5.76 8.36 22.71
N LEU A 82 -5.48 7.12 22.32
CA LEU A 82 -6.29 6.35 21.38
C LEU A 82 -7.65 5.98 21.99
N GLU A 83 -7.65 5.51 23.25
CA GLU A 83 -8.87 5.14 23.99
C GLU A 83 -9.77 6.35 24.30
N GLN A 84 -9.18 7.52 24.57
CA GLN A 84 -9.92 8.76 24.81
C GLN A 84 -10.48 9.39 23.52
N GLY A 85 -10.27 8.77 22.35
CA GLY A 85 -10.75 9.31 21.07
C GLY A 85 -10.06 10.61 20.66
N LYS A 86 -8.82 10.84 21.11
CA LYS A 86 -8.03 12.04 20.77
C LYS A 86 -7.31 11.92 19.43
N VAL A 87 -7.41 10.77 18.78
CA VAL A 87 -6.87 10.50 17.45
C VAL A 87 -8.03 10.27 16.48
N ASN A 88 -8.00 10.99 15.37
CA ASN A 88 -8.95 10.85 14.27
C ASN A 88 -8.45 9.79 13.27
N PHE A 89 -9.36 8.98 12.74
CA PHE A 89 -9.03 7.88 11.82
C PHE A 89 -9.72 8.10 10.48
N ILE A 90 -8.95 8.02 9.39
CA ILE A 90 -9.45 8.25 8.03
C ILE A 90 -9.05 7.08 7.13
N PRO A 91 -9.99 6.46 6.40
CA PRO A 91 -9.64 5.47 5.39
C PRO A 91 -8.67 6.03 4.34
N CYS A 92 -7.61 5.30 4.02
CA CYS A 92 -6.68 5.68 2.95
C CYS A 92 -7.44 5.99 1.64
N HIS A 93 -8.43 5.15 1.29
CA HIS A 93 -9.25 5.32 0.08
C HIS A 93 -10.05 6.64 0.02
N HIS A 94 -10.25 7.34 1.14
CA HIS A 94 -10.92 8.66 1.18
C HIS A 94 -10.01 9.81 0.77
N VAL A 95 -8.70 9.60 0.77
CA VAL A 95 -7.68 10.63 0.53
C VAL A 95 -6.73 10.23 -0.61
N ASN A 96 -7.25 9.48 -1.58
CA ASN A 96 -6.51 8.95 -2.73
C ASN A 96 -5.29 8.10 -2.34
N ALA A 97 -5.29 7.51 -1.14
CA ALA A 97 -4.23 6.66 -0.66
C ALA A 97 -4.65 5.20 -0.60
N VAL A 98 -3.66 4.33 -0.45
CA VAL A 98 -3.79 2.92 -0.07
C VAL A 98 -2.65 2.57 0.89
N GLY A 99 -2.89 1.64 1.81
CA GLY A 99 -1.90 1.16 2.77
C GLY A 99 -1.92 -0.37 2.90
N PRO A 100 -0.75 -1.04 2.87
CA PRO A 100 -0.68 -2.48 3.10
C PRO A 100 -1.00 -2.82 4.56
N MET A 101 -1.60 -3.99 4.78
CA MET A 101 -1.95 -4.49 6.12
C MET A 101 -2.80 -3.47 6.90
N GLY A 102 -2.41 -3.03 8.10
CA GLY A 102 -3.20 -2.03 8.83
C GLY A 102 -3.31 -0.67 8.12
N GLY A 103 -2.43 -0.38 7.15
CA GLY A 103 -2.41 0.87 6.39
C GLY A 103 -2.15 2.12 7.22
N ILE A 104 -1.73 1.97 8.48
CA ILE A 104 -1.54 3.08 9.40
C ILE A 104 -0.47 4.03 8.86
N THR A 105 -0.87 5.27 8.62
CA THR A 105 0.00 6.32 8.09
C THR A 105 -0.22 7.62 8.84
N SER A 106 0.86 8.21 9.34
CA SER A 106 0.87 9.49 10.04
C SER A 106 1.54 10.59 9.22
N ALA A 107 1.41 11.84 9.67
CA ALA A 107 1.76 13.05 8.91
C ALA A 107 3.25 13.14 8.50
N SER A 108 4.16 12.61 9.31
CA SER A 108 5.61 12.64 9.06
C SER A 108 6.12 11.42 8.31
N MET A 109 5.26 10.42 8.03
CA MET A 109 5.67 9.22 7.29
C MET A 109 5.86 9.51 5.80
N PRO A 110 6.86 8.89 5.16
CA PRO A 110 7.07 9.04 3.73
C PRO A 110 6.03 8.26 2.91
N MET A 111 5.55 8.88 1.84
CA MET A 111 4.61 8.30 0.90
C MET A 111 5.08 8.44 -0.55
N LEU A 112 4.85 7.39 -1.32
CA LEU A 112 4.96 7.34 -2.77
C LEU A 112 3.97 8.34 -3.39
N VAL A 113 4.42 9.10 -4.38
CA VAL A 113 3.58 9.95 -5.23
C VAL A 113 3.48 9.30 -6.59
N VAL A 114 2.34 8.68 -6.88
CA VAL A 114 2.06 8.07 -8.19
C VAL A 114 1.03 8.92 -8.92
N GLU A 115 1.32 9.29 -10.17
CA GLU A 115 0.41 10.07 -11.01
C GLU A 115 0.07 9.29 -12.27
N ASN A 116 -1.22 9.14 -12.55
CA ASN A 116 -1.68 8.72 -13.87
C ASN A 116 -1.49 9.89 -14.84
N ILE A 117 -0.38 9.88 -15.58
CA ILE A 117 -0.03 10.97 -16.51
C ILE A 117 -1.04 11.16 -17.66
N THR A 118 -1.94 10.19 -17.89
CA THR A 118 -3.00 10.30 -18.89
C THR A 118 -4.07 11.31 -18.46
N ASP A 119 -4.46 11.30 -17.18
CA ASP A 119 -5.59 12.10 -16.67
C ASP A 119 -5.19 13.07 -15.53
N GLY A 120 -3.94 13.01 -15.05
CA GLY A 120 -3.40 13.85 -13.99
C GLY A 120 -3.83 13.47 -12.57
N ASN A 121 -4.65 12.43 -12.38
CA ASN A 121 -5.04 11.99 -11.04
C ASN A 121 -3.87 11.30 -10.31
N ARG A 122 -3.80 11.49 -8.99
CA ARG A 122 -2.73 10.95 -8.14
C ARG A 122 -3.24 9.90 -7.17
N ALA A 123 -2.37 8.95 -6.85
CA ALA A 123 -2.54 8.00 -5.78
C ALA A 123 -1.29 7.97 -4.89
N TYR A 124 -1.50 7.68 -3.61
CA TYR A 124 -0.45 7.65 -2.61
C TYR A 124 -0.40 6.29 -1.89
N CYS A 125 0.78 5.91 -1.44
CA CYS A 125 0.95 4.74 -0.58
C CYS A 125 2.14 4.98 0.34
N ASN A 126 2.11 4.50 1.58
CA ASN A 126 3.29 4.56 2.45
C ASN A 126 4.45 3.73 1.85
N LEU A 127 5.66 3.87 2.39
CA LEU A 127 6.80 3.05 1.96
C LEU A 127 6.79 1.67 2.62
N ASN A 128 7.34 0.67 1.92
CA ASN A 128 7.62 -0.63 2.52
C ASN A 128 8.75 -0.50 3.57
N GLU A 129 8.53 -1.03 4.76
CA GLU A 129 9.44 -0.94 5.91
C GLU A 129 10.56 -2.01 5.92
N GLY A 130 10.68 -2.80 4.85
CA GLY A 130 11.64 -3.91 4.79
C GLY A 130 11.10 -5.22 5.39
N ILE A 131 12.04 -6.06 5.83
CA ILE A 131 11.79 -7.39 6.40
C ILE A 131 11.85 -7.39 7.93
N GLY A 132 11.29 -8.45 8.55
CA GLY A 132 11.30 -8.63 10.01
C GLY A 132 10.19 -7.87 10.73
N LYS A 133 10.49 -7.37 11.94
CA LYS A 133 9.54 -6.58 12.74
C LYS A 133 9.30 -5.25 12.06
N VAL A 134 8.02 -4.95 11.78
CA VAL A 134 7.58 -3.75 11.05
C VAL A 134 6.22 -3.29 11.59
N MET A 135 5.99 -1.98 11.51
CA MET A 135 4.79 -1.33 12.02
C MET A 135 3.54 -1.75 11.26
N ARG A 136 3.61 -2.06 9.95
CA ARG A 136 2.46 -2.57 9.18
C ARG A 136 1.87 -3.88 9.75
N PHE A 137 2.64 -4.64 10.54
CA PHE A 137 2.18 -5.83 11.27
C PHE A 137 1.93 -5.57 12.78
N GLY A 138 2.01 -4.32 13.21
CA GLY A 138 1.72 -3.90 14.58
C GLY A 138 2.92 -3.87 15.53
N ALA A 139 4.14 -4.07 15.04
CA ALA A 139 5.33 -3.92 15.89
C ALA A 139 5.68 -2.44 16.08
N TYR A 140 6.09 -2.05 17.30
CA TYR A 140 6.40 -0.65 17.63
C TYR A 140 7.62 -0.50 18.56
N GLY A 141 8.47 -1.53 18.64
CA GLY A 141 9.72 -1.48 19.41
C GLY A 141 10.71 -0.45 18.88
N GLU A 142 11.78 -0.20 19.66
CA GLU A 142 12.77 0.83 19.32
C GLU A 142 13.45 0.59 17.96
N ASP A 143 13.65 -0.67 17.58
CA ASP A 143 14.18 -1.06 16.27
C ASP A 143 13.24 -0.63 15.11
N VAL A 144 11.93 -0.74 15.31
CA VAL A 144 10.92 -0.26 14.36
C VAL A 144 10.91 1.26 14.31
N GLN A 145 10.92 1.92 15.47
CA GLN A 145 10.91 3.39 15.56
C GLN A 145 12.16 4.02 14.93
N GLN A 146 13.34 3.41 15.14
CA GLN A 146 14.59 3.83 14.51
C GLN A 146 14.50 3.69 12.99
N ARG A 147 13.95 2.59 12.48
CA ARG A 147 13.76 2.40 11.04
C ARG A 147 12.79 3.41 10.44
N LEU A 148 11.66 3.69 11.09
CA LEU A 148 10.71 4.69 10.61
C LEU A 148 11.35 6.09 10.51
N ARG A 149 12.18 6.47 11.51
CA ARG A 149 12.95 7.73 11.46
C ARG A 149 13.98 7.71 10.34
N TRP A 150 14.73 6.62 10.17
CA TRP A 150 15.66 6.46 9.04
C TRP A 150 14.93 6.54 7.69
N MET A 151 13.74 5.94 7.56
CA MET A 151 12.96 6.02 6.33
C MET A 151 12.55 7.46 6.00
N ARG A 152 12.19 8.25 7.02
CA ARG A 152 11.87 9.69 6.87
C ARG A 152 13.13 10.51 6.54
N ASP A 153 14.22 10.28 7.25
CA ASP A 153 15.39 11.17 7.23
C ASP A 153 16.43 10.80 6.16
N VAL A 154 16.42 9.56 5.67
CA VAL A 154 17.42 9.02 4.73
C VAL A 154 16.76 8.43 3.48
N LEU A 155 15.89 7.42 3.64
CA LEU A 155 15.31 6.72 2.48
C LEU A 155 14.50 7.67 1.59
N MET A 156 13.60 8.46 2.19
CA MET A 156 12.75 9.39 1.44
C MET A 156 13.55 10.44 0.69
N PRO A 157 14.48 11.21 1.30
CA PRO A 157 15.28 12.20 0.58
C PRO A 157 16.10 11.60 -0.58
N VAL A 158 16.73 10.45 -0.37
CA VAL A 158 17.53 9.78 -1.42
C VAL A 158 16.63 9.33 -2.59
N LEU A 159 15.48 8.70 -2.31
CA LEU A 159 14.55 8.28 -3.35
C LEU A 159 13.95 9.47 -4.09
N SER A 160 13.53 10.51 -3.37
CA SER A 160 13.01 11.76 -3.96
C SER A 160 14.05 12.40 -4.88
N ALA A 161 15.30 12.53 -4.43
CA ALA A 161 16.38 13.08 -5.23
C ALA A 161 16.69 12.22 -6.48
N ALA A 162 16.66 10.89 -6.36
CA ALA A 162 16.84 10.00 -7.50
C ALA A 162 15.72 10.14 -8.54
N LEU A 163 14.46 10.20 -8.09
CA LEU A 163 13.28 10.39 -8.94
C LEU A 163 13.27 11.77 -9.60
N GLY A 164 13.73 12.82 -8.91
CA GLY A 164 13.84 14.17 -9.45
C GLY A 164 14.81 14.29 -10.64
N ARG A 165 15.63 13.27 -10.89
CA ARG A 165 16.49 13.16 -12.09
C ARG A 165 15.76 12.56 -13.30
N LEU A 166 14.54 12.09 -13.14
CA LEU A 166 13.70 11.50 -14.18
C LEU A 166 12.63 12.53 -14.58
N GLU A 167 12.70 13.04 -15.81
CA GLU A 167 11.79 14.12 -16.28
C GLU A 167 10.29 13.80 -16.11
N ARG A 168 9.90 12.53 -16.21
CA ARG A 168 8.50 12.07 -16.13
C ARG A 168 8.27 11.05 -15.00
N GLY A 169 9.22 10.94 -14.07
CA GLY A 169 9.25 9.84 -13.11
C GLY A 169 9.46 8.49 -13.78
N LEU A 170 9.20 7.41 -13.03
CA LEU A 170 9.39 6.04 -13.47
C LEU A 170 8.07 5.44 -13.99
N ASP A 171 8.08 4.93 -15.22
CA ASP A 171 6.92 4.25 -15.84
C ASP A 171 6.67 2.89 -15.17
N LEU A 172 5.64 2.83 -14.33
CA LEU A 172 5.26 1.62 -13.62
C LEU A 172 4.53 0.62 -14.52
N THR A 173 3.84 1.07 -15.57
CA THR A 173 3.19 0.17 -16.54
C THR A 173 4.25 -0.69 -17.24
N ALA A 174 5.33 -0.06 -17.71
CA ALA A 174 6.43 -0.78 -18.36
C ALA A 174 7.12 -1.78 -17.41
N MET A 175 7.35 -1.36 -16.15
CA MET A 175 7.97 -2.22 -15.14
C MET A 175 7.10 -3.43 -14.78
N MET A 176 5.80 -3.21 -14.57
CA MET A 176 4.86 -4.30 -14.30
C MET A 176 4.69 -5.23 -15.50
N ALA A 177 4.63 -4.69 -16.73
CA ALA A 177 4.59 -5.52 -17.94
C ALA A 177 5.83 -6.44 -18.05
N GLN A 178 7.00 -5.98 -17.62
CA GLN A 178 8.17 -6.85 -17.53
C GLN A 178 8.07 -7.83 -16.35
N GLY A 179 7.76 -7.35 -15.15
CA GLY A 179 7.71 -8.16 -13.92
C GLY A 179 6.77 -9.36 -13.99
N ILE A 180 5.62 -9.22 -14.65
CA ILE A 180 4.64 -10.33 -14.77
C ILE A 180 5.20 -11.50 -15.58
N THR A 181 6.06 -11.22 -16.57
CA THR A 181 6.75 -12.24 -17.36
C THR A 181 7.90 -12.91 -16.60
N MET A 182 8.26 -12.37 -15.44
CA MET A 182 9.34 -12.83 -14.55
C MET A 182 8.82 -13.48 -13.26
N GLY A 183 7.54 -13.88 -13.26
CA GLY A 183 6.95 -14.64 -12.17
C GLY A 183 6.18 -13.83 -11.14
N ASP A 184 6.08 -12.49 -11.27
CA ASP A 184 5.37 -11.67 -10.28
C ASP A 184 3.87 -11.60 -10.57
N GLU A 185 3.07 -11.60 -9.50
CA GLU A 185 1.65 -11.26 -9.56
C GLU A 185 1.31 -9.95 -8.81
N PHE A 186 2.32 -9.34 -8.19
CA PHE A 186 2.29 -8.01 -7.58
C PHE A 186 1.47 -7.84 -6.29
N HIS A 187 1.02 -8.93 -5.66
CA HIS A 187 0.41 -8.90 -4.33
C HIS A 187 1.25 -9.69 -3.33
N GLN A 188 1.45 -10.98 -3.57
CA GLN A 188 2.30 -11.85 -2.74
C GLN A 188 3.74 -11.89 -3.23
N ARG A 189 3.99 -12.02 -4.54
CA ARG A 189 5.33 -12.04 -5.14
C ARG A 189 5.62 -10.75 -5.89
N ASN A 190 6.66 -10.06 -5.42
CA ASN A 190 7.18 -8.82 -5.99
C ASN A 190 8.70 -8.87 -6.26
N ILE A 191 9.33 -10.04 -6.16
CA ILE A 191 10.79 -10.21 -6.18
C ILE A 191 11.38 -9.65 -7.48
N ALA A 192 10.80 -10.01 -8.63
CA ALA A 192 11.34 -9.59 -9.91
C ALA A 192 11.25 -8.07 -10.09
N SER A 193 10.10 -7.49 -9.73
CA SER A 193 9.83 -6.07 -9.88
C SER A 193 10.62 -5.21 -8.90
N SER A 194 10.82 -5.68 -7.65
CA SER A 194 11.70 -5.03 -6.68
C SER A 194 13.16 -5.03 -7.17
N ALA A 195 13.64 -6.12 -7.77
CA ALA A 195 14.97 -6.18 -8.38
C ALA A 195 15.10 -5.28 -9.63
N LEU A 196 14.10 -5.26 -10.50
CA LEU A 196 14.04 -4.36 -11.66
C LEU A 196 14.02 -2.89 -11.23
N LEU A 197 13.31 -2.57 -10.15
CA LEU A 197 13.24 -1.24 -9.57
C LEU A 197 14.62 -0.81 -9.05
N MET A 198 15.26 -1.64 -8.22
CA MET A 198 16.60 -1.38 -7.71
C MET A 198 17.58 -1.17 -8.87
N ARG A 199 17.58 -2.07 -9.87
CA ARG A 199 18.43 -1.95 -11.08
C ARG A 199 18.21 -0.63 -11.80
N THR A 200 16.96 -0.19 -11.91
CA THR A 200 16.59 1.05 -12.61
C THR A 200 17.03 2.29 -11.82
N LEU A 201 16.83 2.30 -10.50
CA LEU A 201 17.18 3.44 -9.65
C LEU A 201 18.68 3.54 -9.32
N ALA A 202 19.39 2.42 -9.25
CA ALA A 202 20.82 2.35 -8.91
C ALA A 202 21.70 3.40 -9.63
N PRO A 203 21.64 3.56 -10.97
CA PRO A 203 22.42 4.59 -11.66
C PRO A 203 22.05 6.03 -11.27
N HIS A 204 20.80 6.29 -10.88
CA HIS A 204 20.35 7.62 -10.46
C HIS A 204 20.79 7.91 -9.03
N ILE A 205 20.65 6.93 -8.13
CA ILE A 205 21.07 7.00 -6.73
C ILE A 205 22.60 7.16 -6.63
N ALA A 206 23.37 6.35 -7.35
CA ALA A 206 24.84 6.38 -7.29
C ALA A 206 25.48 7.69 -7.78
N ARG A 207 24.72 8.53 -8.50
CA ARG A 207 25.17 9.82 -9.02
C ARG A 207 24.64 11.01 -8.24
N LEU A 208 23.96 10.78 -7.11
CA LEU A 208 23.50 11.86 -6.25
C LEU A 208 24.68 12.52 -5.53
N GLU A 209 24.59 13.84 -5.39
CA GLU A 209 25.40 14.60 -4.43
C GLU A 209 24.75 14.44 -3.05
N HIS A 210 24.87 13.25 -2.47
CA HIS A 210 24.39 12.89 -1.14
C HIS A 210 25.50 12.24 -0.33
N ASP A 211 25.29 12.12 0.98
CA ASP A 211 26.19 11.39 1.84
C ASP A 211 26.34 9.93 1.35
N LYS A 212 27.60 9.48 1.20
CA LYS A 212 27.89 8.16 0.60
C LYS A 212 27.41 7.01 1.47
N GLN A 213 27.41 7.19 2.79
CA GLN A 213 26.93 6.19 3.73
C GLN A 213 25.40 6.06 3.61
N GLN A 214 24.68 7.17 3.50
CA GLN A 214 23.23 7.17 3.24
C GLN A 214 22.87 6.51 1.89
N ILE A 215 23.64 6.79 0.83
CA ILE A 215 23.47 6.12 -0.47
C ILE A 215 23.64 4.60 -0.32
N ALA A 216 24.68 4.15 0.37
CA ALA A 216 24.94 2.74 0.60
C ALA A 216 23.79 2.08 1.39
N GLU A 217 23.35 2.71 2.48
CA GLU A 217 22.23 2.20 3.30
C GLU A 217 20.94 2.03 2.50
N VAL A 218 20.61 2.99 1.62
CA VAL A 218 19.43 2.89 0.75
C VAL A 218 19.58 1.77 -0.28
N MET A 219 20.75 1.63 -0.89
CA MET A 219 21.02 0.55 -1.84
C MET A 219 20.95 -0.82 -1.17
N ASP A 220 21.52 -0.96 0.03
CA ASP A 220 21.47 -2.18 0.84
C ASP A 220 20.02 -2.52 1.20
N PHE A 221 19.25 -1.55 1.69
CA PHE A 221 17.84 -1.72 2.01
C PHE A 221 17.01 -2.20 0.82
N LEU A 222 17.18 -1.59 -0.36
CA LEU A 222 16.47 -1.99 -1.57
C LEU A 222 16.89 -3.39 -2.05
N SER A 223 18.15 -3.77 -1.87
CA SER A 223 18.68 -5.06 -2.33
C SER A 223 18.11 -6.28 -1.60
N VAL A 224 17.67 -6.10 -0.35
CA VAL A 224 17.14 -7.18 0.51
C VAL A 224 15.63 -7.12 0.70
N THR A 225 14.97 -6.09 0.16
CA THR A 225 13.52 -5.88 0.33
C THR A 225 12.75 -6.34 -0.90
N ASP A 226 12.55 -7.65 -1.00
CA ASP A 226 11.83 -8.28 -2.12
C ASP A 226 10.38 -7.81 -2.28
N GLN A 227 9.76 -7.30 -1.22
CA GLN A 227 8.38 -6.82 -1.22
C GLN A 227 8.25 -5.30 -1.45
N PHE A 228 9.35 -4.58 -1.74
CA PHE A 228 9.31 -3.11 -1.88
C PHE A 228 8.30 -2.67 -2.95
N PHE A 229 8.24 -3.41 -4.06
CA PHE A 229 7.37 -3.08 -5.19
C PHE A 229 5.87 -3.24 -4.90
N LEU A 230 5.45 -3.96 -3.85
CA LEU A 230 4.04 -4.10 -3.49
C LEU A 230 3.36 -2.72 -3.33
N ASN A 231 4.01 -1.81 -2.61
CA ASN A 231 3.45 -0.49 -2.32
C ASN A 231 3.27 0.34 -3.60
N LEU A 232 4.19 0.20 -4.56
CA LEU A 232 4.11 0.82 -5.89
C LEU A 232 2.98 0.21 -6.72
N ALA A 233 2.86 -1.12 -6.72
CA ALA A 233 1.77 -1.82 -7.42
C ALA A 233 0.40 -1.42 -6.86
N MET A 234 0.26 -1.31 -5.54
CA MET A 234 -0.97 -0.83 -4.91
C MET A 234 -1.31 0.61 -5.33
N ALA A 235 -0.34 1.52 -5.31
CA ALA A 235 -0.55 2.91 -5.74
C ALA A 235 -0.86 3.01 -7.25
N TYR A 236 -0.21 2.19 -8.08
CA TYR A 236 -0.51 2.04 -9.50
C TYR A 236 -1.97 1.63 -9.72
N CYS A 237 -2.40 0.54 -9.07
CA CYS A 237 -3.77 0.04 -9.18
C CYS A 237 -4.76 1.08 -8.68
N LYS A 238 -4.49 1.74 -7.55
CA LYS A 238 -5.33 2.84 -7.04
C LYS A 238 -5.48 3.96 -8.06
N ALA A 239 -4.39 4.44 -8.67
CA ALA A 239 -4.44 5.52 -9.66
C ALA A 239 -5.28 5.12 -10.90
N ALA A 240 -5.12 3.89 -11.39
CA ALA A 240 -5.86 3.40 -12.54
C ALA A 240 -7.35 3.16 -12.23
N MET A 241 -7.65 2.53 -11.09
CA MET A 241 -9.02 2.23 -10.67
C MET A 241 -9.79 3.50 -10.31
N ASP A 242 -9.15 4.50 -9.71
CA ASP A 242 -9.77 5.80 -9.43
C ASP A 242 -10.11 6.57 -10.72
N ALA A 243 -9.28 6.47 -11.77
CA ALA A 243 -9.60 7.03 -13.07
C ALA A 243 -10.89 6.39 -13.64
N GLY A 244 -11.03 5.06 -13.54
CA GLY A 244 -12.26 4.35 -13.89
C GLY A 244 -13.47 4.73 -13.03
N ALA A 245 -13.26 5.01 -11.75
CA ALA A 245 -14.32 5.45 -10.84
C ALA A 245 -14.89 6.83 -11.21
N GLN A 246 -14.11 7.71 -11.85
CA GLN A 246 -14.60 9.03 -12.27
C GLN A 246 -15.66 8.98 -13.36
N ILE A 247 -15.83 7.85 -14.05
CA ILE A 247 -16.94 7.65 -15.00
C ILE A 247 -18.30 7.69 -14.29
N ARG A 248 -18.36 7.37 -12.99
CA ARG A 248 -19.55 7.47 -12.12
C ARG A 248 -20.78 6.75 -12.67
N ALA A 249 -20.56 5.65 -13.40
CA ALA A 249 -21.61 4.87 -14.03
C ALA A 249 -21.22 3.39 -14.13
N GLY A 250 -22.21 2.53 -14.36
CA GLY A 250 -21.98 1.09 -14.50
C GLY A 250 -21.80 0.37 -13.17
N SER A 251 -21.42 -0.89 -13.25
CA SER A 251 -21.38 -1.86 -12.15
C SER A 251 -19.98 -2.40 -11.86
N ILE A 252 -18.93 -1.78 -12.40
CA ILE A 252 -17.54 -2.18 -12.15
C ILE A 252 -17.13 -1.80 -10.73
N VAL A 253 -16.60 -2.75 -9.98
CA VAL A 253 -15.98 -2.53 -8.66
C VAL A 253 -14.67 -1.77 -8.87
N THR A 254 -14.50 -0.65 -8.17
CA THR A 254 -13.35 0.26 -8.32
C THR A 254 -12.48 0.33 -7.06
N ALA A 255 -12.91 -0.27 -5.96
CA ALA A 255 -12.06 -0.53 -4.81
C ALA A 255 -12.55 -1.79 -4.10
N MET A 256 -11.61 -2.63 -3.70
CA MET A 256 -11.77 -3.65 -2.66
C MET A 256 -10.71 -3.41 -1.59
N THR A 257 -11.12 -3.48 -0.34
CA THR A 257 -10.22 -3.27 0.81
C THR A 257 -10.81 -3.90 2.08
N ARG A 258 -9.99 -4.06 3.11
CA ARG A 258 -10.37 -4.65 4.39
C ARG A 258 -9.53 -4.12 5.55
N ASN A 259 -10.09 -4.13 6.75
CA ASN A 259 -9.45 -3.61 7.97
C ASN A 259 -9.38 -4.64 9.12
N GLY A 260 -9.52 -5.94 8.83
CA GLY A 260 -9.53 -6.97 9.88
C GLY A 260 -10.85 -7.10 10.64
N ASP A 261 -11.85 -6.25 10.35
CA ASP A 261 -13.23 -6.36 10.84
C ASP A 261 -14.21 -6.44 9.66
N MET A 262 -14.14 -5.45 8.76
CA MET A 262 -15.01 -5.30 7.61
C MET A 262 -14.23 -5.31 6.29
N PHE A 263 -14.71 -6.11 5.33
CA PHE A 263 -14.39 -6.01 3.93
C PHE A 263 -15.29 -4.94 3.29
N GLY A 264 -14.74 -4.07 2.46
CA GLY A 264 -15.44 -2.97 1.84
C GLY A 264 -15.20 -2.92 0.33
N ILE A 265 -16.27 -2.64 -0.42
CA ILE A 265 -16.19 -2.34 -1.86
C ILE A 265 -16.78 -0.98 -2.23
N ARG A 266 -16.29 -0.41 -3.33
CA ARG A 266 -16.92 0.70 -4.06
C ARG A 266 -17.17 0.31 -5.50
N VAL A 267 -18.22 0.87 -6.09
CA VAL A 267 -18.67 0.58 -7.46
C VAL A 267 -18.79 1.89 -8.22
N SER A 268 -18.28 1.96 -9.46
CA SER A 268 -18.21 3.21 -10.23
C SER A 268 -19.55 3.95 -10.27
N GLY A 269 -20.65 3.28 -10.62
CA GLY A 269 -21.99 3.89 -10.68
C GLY A 269 -22.63 4.29 -9.35
N LEU A 270 -21.99 4.00 -8.22
CA LEU A 270 -22.51 4.26 -6.87
C LEU A 270 -21.66 5.27 -6.09
N GLY A 271 -20.69 5.91 -6.75
CA GLY A 271 -19.85 6.96 -6.17
C GLY A 271 -19.06 6.49 -4.95
N ASP A 272 -19.05 7.32 -3.91
CA ASP A 272 -18.23 7.11 -2.71
C ASP A 272 -18.85 6.15 -1.68
N ARG A 273 -20.03 5.60 -1.96
CA ARG A 273 -20.75 4.69 -1.06
C ARG A 273 -19.96 3.41 -0.85
N TRP A 274 -19.72 3.08 0.41
CA TRP A 274 -19.19 1.77 0.82
C TRP A 274 -20.30 0.73 0.92
N PHE A 275 -20.01 -0.47 0.43
CA PHE A 275 -20.75 -1.69 0.75
C PHE A 275 -19.82 -2.58 1.55
N THR A 276 -20.26 -3.00 2.74
CA THR A 276 -19.39 -3.66 3.71
C THR A 276 -19.99 -4.98 4.19
N ALA A 277 -19.13 -5.96 4.43
CA ALA A 277 -19.46 -7.23 5.08
C ALA A 277 -18.31 -7.63 6.02
N PRO A 278 -18.53 -8.49 7.03
CA PRO A 278 -17.45 -8.99 7.87
C PRO A 278 -16.35 -9.65 7.03
N VAL A 279 -15.08 -9.48 7.44
CA VAL A 279 -13.95 -10.15 6.78
C VAL A 279 -13.94 -11.65 7.08
N ASN A 280 -13.31 -12.42 6.19
CA ASN A 280 -12.94 -13.80 6.48
C ASN A 280 -11.55 -13.85 7.12
N THR A 281 -11.25 -14.93 7.82
CA THR A 281 -9.88 -15.25 8.22
C THR A 281 -9.23 -16.10 7.13
N PRO A 282 -8.10 -15.67 6.52
CA PRO A 282 -7.42 -16.45 5.51
C PRO A 282 -7.02 -17.84 6.04
N GLN A 283 -7.15 -18.85 5.18
CA GLN A 283 -6.69 -20.22 5.43
C GLN A 283 -5.52 -20.51 4.50
N GLY A 284 -4.43 -21.05 5.04
CA GLY A 284 -3.21 -21.31 4.27
C GLY A 284 -2.15 -22.06 5.07
N LEU A 285 -0.93 -22.09 4.54
CA LEU A 285 0.23 -22.67 5.24
C LEU A 285 0.77 -21.69 6.29
N PHE A 286 1.18 -22.24 7.43
CA PHE A 286 1.74 -21.47 8.54
C PHE A 286 3.24 -21.76 8.71
N PHE A 287 3.99 -20.75 9.13
CA PHE A 287 5.38 -20.96 9.55
C PHE A 287 5.44 -21.88 10.76
N THR A 288 6.53 -22.64 10.89
CA THR A 288 6.76 -23.54 12.02
C THR A 288 6.54 -22.82 13.34
N GLY A 289 5.68 -23.39 14.20
CA GLY A 289 5.33 -22.81 15.50
C GLY A 289 4.09 -21.91 15.49
N PHE A 290 3.46 -21.68 14.33
CA PHE A 290 2.19 -20.97 14.21
C PHE A 290 1.05 -21.86 13.69
N SER A 291 -0.19 -21.52 14.03
CA SER A 291 -1.40 -22.21 13.58
C SER A 291 -2.52 -21.24 13.17
N GLN A 292 -3.60 -21.80 12.60
CA GLN A 292 -4.79 -21.08 12.20
C GLN A 292 -5.43 -20.26 13.33
N ASP A 293 -5.35 -20.75 14.57
CA ASP A 293 -5.93 -20.08 15.75
C ASP A 293 -5.25 -18.74 16.08
N GLN A 294 -4.05 -18.51 15.52
CA GLN A 294 -3.27 -17.29 15.70
C GLN A 294 -3.40 -16.34 14.50
N ALA A 295 -4.18 -16.71 13.47
CA ALA A 295 -4.36 -15.90 12.27
C ALA A 295 -5.20 -14.65 12.57
N ASN A 296 -4.72 -13.49 12.13
CA ASN A 296 -5.55 -12.28 12.11
C ASN A 296 -6.54 -12.36 10.94
N PRO A 297 -7.77 -11.85 11.09
CA PRO A 297 -8.71 -11.72 9.98
C PRO A 297 -8.15 -10.84 8.83
N ASP A 298 -8.68 -10.99 7.62
CA ASP A 298 -8.12 -10.35 6.42
C ASP A 298 -8.07 -8.82 6.52
N MET A 299 -6.94 -8.23 6.13
CA MET A 299 -6.64 -6.81 6.37
C MET A 299 -5.67 -6.23 5.32
N GLY A 300 -5.91 -4.99 4.91
CA GLY A 300 -5.13 -4.26 3.90
C GLY A 300 -5.97 -3.55 2.86
N ASP A 301 -5.40 -2.51 2.26
CA ASP A 301 -5.87 -2.00 0.97
C ASP A 301 -5.29 -2.78 -0.22
N SER A 302 -4.43 -3.78 0.04
CA SER A 302 -3.76 -4.53 -1.02
C SER A 302 -4.70 -5.25 -1.97
N ALA A 303 -5.96 -5.49 -1.60
CA ALA A 303 -7.00 -6.02 -2.49
C ALA A 303 -7.35 -5.10 -3.68
N ILE A 304 -6.81 -3.88 -3.71
CA ILE A 304 -6.84 -3.01 -4.89
C ILE A 304 -6.10 -3.64 -6.09
N THR A 305 -5.13 -4.53 -5.83
CA THR A 305 -4.41 -5.27 -6.89
C THR A 305 -5.35 -6.27 -7.57
N GLU A 306 -6.12 -7.06 -6.82
CA GLU A 306 -7.17 -7.92 -7.38
C GLU A 306 -8.29 -7.13 -8.06
N THR A 307 -8.61 -5.95 -7.53
CA THR A 307 -9.62 -5.07 -8.15
C THR A 307 -9.18 -4.64 -9.55
N PHE A 308 -7.89 -4.40 -9.75
CA PHE A 308 -7.31 -4.09 -11.06
C PHE A 308 -7.19 -5.31 -11.98
N GLY A 309 -7.18 -6.52 -11.42
CA GLY A 309 -7.07 -7.79 -12.17
C GLY A 309 -5.67 -8.42 -12.14
N ILE A 310 -4.81 -8.01 -11.21
CA ILE A 310 -3.55 -8.69 -10.89
C ILE A 310 -3.68 -9.37 -9.51
N GLY A 311 -2.58 -9.72 -8.86
CA GLY A 311 -2.61 -10.46 -7.60
C GLY A 311 -3.11 -11.89 -7.80
N GLY A 312 -4.06 -12.32 -6.97
CA GLY A 312 -4.71 -13.63 -7.12
C GLY A 312 -5.30 -13.90 -8.52
N ALA A 313 -5.77 -12.86 -9.23
CA ALA A 313 -6.30 -13.01 -10.58
C ALA A 313 -5.22 -13.30 -11.64
N ALA A 314 -3.96 -12.94 -11.36
CA ALA A 314 -2.80 -13.19 -12.22
C ALA A 314 -1.89 -14.31 -11.67
N MET A 315 -2.39 -15.13 -10.72
CA MET A 315 -1.59 -16.15 -10.04
C MET A 315 -0.92 -17.17 -10.98
N ILE A 316 -1.48 -17.41 -12.17
CA ILE A 316 -0.87 -18.27 -13.20
C ILE A 316 0.50 -17.73 -13.67
N ALA A 317 0.73 -16.42 -13.57
CA ALA A 317 2.00 -15.81 -13.87
C ALA A 317 3.03 -16.06 -12.76
N ALA A 318 2.62 -16.47 -11.55
CA ALA A 318 3.47 -16.61 -10.37
C ALA A 318 3.50 -18.06 -9.80
N PRO A 319 3.97 -19.06 -10.57
CA PRO A 319 3.97 -20.46 -10.13
C PRO A 319 4.84 -20.70 -8.88
N GLY A 320 5.77 -19.81 -8.55
CA GLY A 320 6.59 -19.89 -7.34
C GLY A 320 5.80 -19.67 -6.04
N VAL A 321 4.60 -19.06 -6.11
CA VAL A 321 3.78 -18.75 -4.93
C VAL A 321 2.56 -19.66 -4.78
N THR A 322 2.12 -20.32 -5.85
CA THR A 322 0.90 -21.16 -5.85
C THR A 322 0.83 -22.13 -4.67
N ARG A 323 1.95 -22.80 -4.34
CA ARG A 323 2.04 -23.70 -3.19
C ARG A 323 1.89 -23.00 -1.84
N PHE A 324 2.46 -21.81 -1.68
CA PHE A 324 2.40 -21.04 -0.43
C PHE A 324 1.00 -20.46 -0.16
N VAL A 325 0.23 -20.19 -1.21
CA VAL A 325 -1.15 -19.67 -1.10
C VAL A 325 -2.21 -20.77 -1.23
N GLY A 326 -1.82 -22.04 -1.15
CA GLY A 326 -2.74 -23.19 -1.12
C GLY A 326 -3.37 -23.55 -2.47
N ALA A 327 -2.96 -22.91 -3.57
CA ALA A 327 -3.45 -23.22 -4.91
C ALA A 327 -2.73 -24.46 -5.47
N GLY A 328 -3.43 -25.60 -5.50
CA GLY A 328 -2.90 -26.90 -5.95
C GLY A 328 -3.28 -28.09 -5.08
N GLY A 329 -3.99 -27.86 -3.96
CA GLY A 329 -4.42 -28.91 -3.03
C GLY A 329 -3.37 -29.17 -1.94
N MET A 330 -3.83 -29.32 -0.69
CA MET A 330 -2.97 -29.58 0.48
C MET A 330 -2.28 -30.96 0.47
N GLU A 331 -2.60 -31.83 -0.49
CA GLU A 331 -2.00 -33.16 -0.64
C GLU A 331 -0.67 -33.15 -1.42
N ALA A 332 -0.31 -32.02 -2.04
CA ALA A 332 0.93 -31.89 -2.82
C ALA A 332 2.10 -31.26 -2.05
N ALA A 333 1.96 -31.07 -0.73
CA ALA A 333 2.97 -30.52 0.18
C ALA A 333 3.65 -31.61 1.01
#